data_AF-A0A3R9TGC0-F1
#
_entry.id   AF-A0A3R9TGC0-F1
#
_cell.length_a   1.000
_cell.length_b   1.000
_cell.length_c   1.000
_cell.angle_alpha   90.00
_cell.angle_beta   90.00
_cell.angle_gamma   90.00
#
_symmetry.space_group_name_H-M   'P 1'
#
loop_
_entity.id
_entity.type
_entity.pdbx_description
1 polymer ?
#
loop_
_entity_poly.entity_id
_entity_poly.type
_entity_poly.pdbx_seq_one_letter_code
_entity_poly.pdbx_strand_id
1 'polypeptide(L)'
;FGPGRFWDSSFYAGINNTMGLQDASNLGANYHFELPSATKVDLAYFATDGGNYHGSSKDSARYTANVVTSSDPLKTNMNEKNMWMARVDQDLKFLSTDDLKVSVGGSYWYSDIENKKTSADGTRNTWALFNRINYKNLNVVLTGGRQSISNKDALSPASSTFGSFDGEYDIANKGYFYTVDTSYVFKNVKDSLNVTPYVVLSGFNKKENGFDDSQRNIVG
;
A
#
# COMPACT_ATOMS: atom_id res chain seq x y z
N PHE A 1 -3.06 2.99 -5.09
CA PHE A 1 -3.29 3.65 -3.80
C PHE A 1 -1.98 4.31 -3.33
N GLY A 2 -2.02 5.27 -2.40
CA GLY A 2 -0.83 6.00 -1.90
C GLY A 2 -0.16 6.92 -2.93
N PRO A 3 1.15 7.20 -2.80
CA PRO A 3 1.95 7.97 -3.76
C PRO A 3 2.00 7.35 -5.16
N GLY A 4 1.51 6.13 -5.36
CA GLY A 4 1.40 5.51 -6.68
C GLY A 4 2.24 4.26 -6.85
N ARG A 5 2.53 3.95 -8.12
CA ARG A 5 3.43 2.84 -8.47
C ARG A 5 4.81 3.09 -7.91
N PHE A 6 5.47 2.03 -7.43
CA PHE A 6 6.76 2.12 -6.75
C PHE A 6 6.68 3.12 -5.60
N TRP A 7 5.74 2.87 -4.69
CA TRP A 7 5.39 3.75 -3.56
C TRP A 7 6.64 4.22 -2.82
N ASP A 8 7.61 3.32 -2.63
CA ASP A 8 8.92 3.63 -2.07
C ASP A 8 10.06 2.90 -2.81
N SER A 9 11.29 3.32 -2.52
CA SER A 9 12.52 2.80 -3.12
C SER A 9 12.87 1.34 -2.76
N SER A 10 12.13 0.68 -1.86
CA SER A 10 12.47 -0.67 -1.36
C SER A 10 11.91 -1.82 -2.21
N PHE A 11 11.19 -1.55 -3.30
CA PHE A 11 10.68 -2.54 -4.25
C PHE A 11 9.96 -3.73 -3.57
N TYR A 12 8.78 -3.47 -3.00
CA TYR A 12 7.93 -4.47 -2.33
C TYR A 12 8.43 -4.95 -0.96
N ALA A 13 9.50 -4.36 -0.42
CA ALA A 13 10.00 -4.72 0.90
C ALA A 13 9.48 -3.81 2.03
N GLY A 14 8.71 -2.76 1.75
CA GLY A 14 8.13 -1.89 2.78
C GLY A 14 6.98 -2.53 3.58
N ILE A 15 6.66 -1.99 4.77
CA ILE A 15 5.53 -2.49 5.57
C ILE A 15 4.19 -2.32 4.85
N ASN A 16 4.04 -1.27 4.06
CA ASN A 16 2.81 -1.02 3.30
C ASN A 16 2.62 -2.04 2.16
N ASN A 17 3.69 -2.68 1.68
CA ASN A 17 3.57 -3.81 0.77
C ASN A 17 2.95 -5.01 1.47
N THR A 18 3.46 -5.37 2.65
CA THR A 18 2.91 -6.44 3.50
C THR A 18 1.44 -6.18 3.86
N MET A 19 1.06 -4.91 4.05
CA MET A 19 -0.33 -4.54 4.30
C MET A 19 -1.22 -4.51 3.03
N GLY A 20 -0.68 -4.81 1.86
CA GLY A 20 -1.44 -4.82 0.61
C GLY A 20 -1.84 -3.44 0.10
N LEU A 21 -1.11 -2.40 0.50
CA LEU A 21 -1.41 -1.01 0.12
C LEU A 21 -0.64 -0.59 -1.14
N GLN A 22 0.55 -1.17 -1.34
CA GLN A 22 1.42 -0.88 -2.48
C GLN A 22 1.07 -1.75 -3.68
N ASP A 23 1.23 -1.15 -4.87
CA ASP A 23 1.25 -1.84 -6.16
C ASP A 23 0.12 -2.88 -6.34
N ALA A 24 -1.11 -2.45 -6.03
CA ALA A 24 -2.31 -3.26 -6.16
C ALA A 24 -2.55 -3.71 -7.61
N SER A 25 -2.47 -5.02 -7.82
CA SER A 25 -2.57 -5.72 -9.09
C SER A 25 -3.83 -6.60 -9.09
N ASN A 26 -4.98 -5.93 -8.97
CA ASN A 26 -6.28 -6.56 -8.84
C ASN A 26 -7.05 -6.53 -10.17
N LEU A 27 -8.08 -7.36 -10.32
CA LEU A 27 -8.89 -7.41 -11.52
C LEU A 27 -9.91 -6.27 -11.56
N GLY A 28 -9.77 -5.35 -12.50
CA GLY A 28 -10.62 -4.16 -12.57
C GLY A 28 -10.29 -3.18 -13.69
N ALA A 29 -10.78 -1.96 -13.53
CA ALA A 29 -10.56 -0.84 -14.42
C ALA A 29 -10.06 0.39 -13.65
N ASN A 30 -9.22 1.19 -14.29
CA ASN A 30 -8.77 2.46 -13.76
C ASN A 30 -8.92 3.57 -14.81
N TYR A 31 -9.00 4.80 -14.32
CA TYR A 31 -9.09 6.00 -15.14
C TYR A 31 -8.20 7.09 -14.53
N HIS A 32 -7.41 7.72 -15.37
CA HIS A 32 -6.50 8.80 -14.99
C HIS A 32 -6.82 10.03 -15.82
N PHE A 33 -6.86 11.18 -15.17
CA PHE A 33 -6.96 12.47 -15.85
C PHE A 33 -6.20 13.56 -15.09
N GLU A 34 -5.72 14.55 -15.85
CA GLU A 34 -5.04 15.72 -15.31
C GLU A 34 -5.83 16.98 -15.62
N LEU A 35 -6.01 17.82 -14.60
CA LEU A 35 -6.64 19.14 -14.75
C LEU A 35 -5.59 20.19 -15.14
N PRO A 36 -5.98 21.30 -15.81
CA PRO A 36 -5.07 22.39 -16.14
C PRO A 36 -4.32 22.99 -14.93
N SER A 37 -4.89 22.84 -13.73
CA SER A 37 -4.29 23.20 -12.44
C SER A 37 -3.10 22.33 -12.03
N ALA A 38 -2.69 21.35 -12.86
CA ALA A 38 -1.74 20.29 -12.52
C ALA A 38 -2.20 19.40 -11.35
N THR A 39 -3.52 19.28 -11.19
CA THR A 39 -4.13 18.28 -10.32
C THR A 39 -4.27 16.99 -11.10
N LYS A 40 -3.67 15.92 -10.61
CA LYS A 40 -3.75 14.57 -11.15
C LYS A 40 -4.78 13.79 -10.34
N VAL A 41 -5.70 13.13 -11.02
CA VAL A 41 -6.75 12.34 -10.39
C VAL A 41 -6.74 10.93 -10.96
N ASP A 42 -6.70 9.94 -10.08
CA ASP A 42 -6.85 8.54 -10.45
C ASP A 42 -8.07 7.97 -9.73
N LEU A 43 -8.91 7.28 -10.51
CA LEU A 43 -10.05 6.52 -10.03
C LEU A 43 -9.85 5.07 -10.43
N ALA A 44 -10.15 4.14 -9.54
CA ALA A 44 -10.10 2.72 -9.86
C ALA A 44 -11.23 1.96 -9.18
N TYR A 45 -11.71 0.95 -9.89
CA TYR A 45 -12.62 -0.06 -9.38
C TYR A 45 -12.05 -1.43 -9.68
N PHE A 46 -11.92 -2.28 -8.65
CA PHE A 46 -11.55 -3.68 -8.81
C PHE A 46 -12.67 -4.57 -8.29
N ALA A 47 -13.14 -5.47 -9.14
CA ALA A 47 -14.24 -6.38 -8.81
C ALA A 47 -13.80 -7.43 -7.78
N THR A 48 -12.56 -7.91 -7.90
CA THR A 48 -11.94 -8.92 -7.05
C THR A 48 -10.44 -8.70 -6.99
N ASP A 49 -9.77 -9.39 -6.08
CA ASP A 49 -8.31 -9.39 -5.96
C ASP A 49 -7.58 -9.96 -7.21
N GLY A 50 -6.25 -10.03 -7.12
CA GLY A 50 -5.41 -10.55 -8.21
C GLY A 50 -5.55 -12.05 -8.49
N GLY A 51 -6.35 -12.81 -7.74
CA GLY A 51 -6.47 -14.27 -7.88
C GLY A 51 -5.28 -15.07 -7.33
N ASN A 52 -5.27 -16.37 -7.62
CA ASN A 52 -4.23 -17.33 -7.23
C ASN A 52 -3.69 -18.05 -8.48
N TYR A 53 -2.38 -18.04 -8.69
CA TYR A 53 -1.76 -18.58 -9.91
C TYR A 53 -0.89 -19.80 -9.64
N HIS A 54 0.42 -19.69 -9.81
CA HIS A 54 1.35 -20.82 -9.70
C HIS A 54 2.03 -20.80 -8.33
N GLY A 55 1.62 -21.72 -7.46
CA GLY A 55 2.13 -21.87 -6.10
C GLY A 55 1.48 -23.05 -5.38
N SER A 56 1.92 -23.30 -4.16
CA SER A 56 1.46 -24.38 -3.28
C SER A 56 0.40 -23.94 -2.27
N SER A 57 0.28 -22.63 -2.04
CA SER A 57 -0.75 -22.04 -1.18
C SER A 57 -2.14 -22.18 -1.79
N LYS A 58 -3.14 -22.20 -0.91
CA LYS A 58 -4.54 -22.27 -1.31
C LYS A 58 -4.99 -21.03 -2.08
N ASP A 59 -4.50 -19.86 -1.68
CA ASP A 59 -4.99 -18.57 -2.16
C ASP A 59 -3.97 -17.43 -1.94
N SER A 60 -2.66 -17.66 -2.15
CA SER A 60 -1.62 -16.63 -1.87
C SER A 60 -0.53 -16.50 -2.95
N ALA A 61 -0.61 -17.27 -4.04
CA ALA A 61 0.33 -17.21 -5.16
C ALA A 61 0.03 -16.00 -6.08
N ARG A 62 0.29 -14.79 -5.55
CA ARG A 62 0.05 -13.48 -6.17
C ARG A 62 1.04 -12.42 -5.68
N TYR A 63 1.18 -11.33 -6.43
CA TYR A 63 2.12 -10.25 -6.11
C TYR A 63 1.59 -9.27 -5.06
N THR A 64 0.32 -8.86 -5.18
CA THR A 64 -0.31 -7.96 -4.23
C THR A 64 -0.80 -8.74 -3.02
N ALA A 65 -0.47 -8.24 -1.83
CA ALA A 65 -1.04 -8.77 -0.61
C ALA A 65 -2.53 -8.39 -0.51
N ASN A 66 -3.39 -9.38 -0.32
CA ASN A 66 -4.82 -9.21 -0.08
C ASN A 66 -5.24 -10.14 1.05
N VAL A 67 -6.46 -9.99 1.57
CA VAL A 67 -7.08 -11.04 2.39
C VAL A 67 -7.21 -12.33 1.58
N VAL A 68 -7.11 -13.48 2.25
CA VAL A 68 -7.05 -14.77 1.57
C VAL A 68 -7.96 -15.82 2.16
N THR A 69 -8.20 -16.86 1.37
CA THR A 69 -8.83 -18.10 1.80
C THR A 69 -7.76 -19.06 2.35
N SER A 70 -7.71 -19.26 3.66
CA SER A 70 -6.76 -20.21 4.28
C SER A 70 -7.30 -21.65 4.34
N SER A 71 -6.40 -22.63 4.39
CA SER A 71 -6.70 -24.02 4.78
C SER A 71 -6.60 -24.25 6.29
N ASP A 72 -5.96 -23.33 7.02
CA ASP A 72 -5.82 -23.38 8.47
C ASP A 72 -7.13 -22.93 9.14
N PRO A 73 -7.80 -23.78 9.96
CA PRO A 73 -9.04 -23.41 10.61
C PRO A 73 -8.90 -22.29 11.65
N LEU A 74 -7.68 -22.02 12.14
CA LEU A 74 -7.40 -20.94 13.11
C LEU A 74 -7.27 -19.57 12.43
N LYS A 75 -6.88 -19.54 11.16
CA LYS A 75 -6.74 -18.31 10.37
C LYS A 75 -8.06 -17.82 9.82
N THR A 76 -8.17 -16.53 9.53
CA THR A 76 -9.36 -16.02 8.84
C THR A 76 -9.49 -16.60 7.43
N ASN A 77 -10.71 -16.63 6.90
CA ASN A 77 -10.98 -17.14 5.56
C ASN A 77 -11.89 -16.15 4.83
N MET A 78 -11.30 -15.34 3.95
CA MET A 78 -11.92 -14.11 3.45
C MET A 78 -11.68 -13.91 1.95
N ASN A 79 -12.50 -13.04 1.36
CA ASN A 79 -12.33 -12.58 -0.02
C ASN A 79 -12.65 -11.07 -0.11
N GLU A 80 -11.76 -10.28 -0.70
CA GLU A 80 -11.97 -8.84 -0.86
C GLU A 80 -12.52 -8.53 -2.26
N LYS A 81 -13.61 -7.77 -2.31
CA LYS A 81 -14.35 -7.45 -3.53
C LYS A 81 -14.83 -6.01 -3.53
N ASN A 82 -15.31 -5.55 -4.69
CA ASN A 82 -15.87 -4.20 -4.86
C ASN A 82 -14.93 -3.10 -4.32
N MET A 83 -13.66 -3.14 -4.72
CA MET A 83 -12.64 -2.23 -4.24
C MET A 83 -12.67 -0.92 -5.03
N TRP A 84 -13.03 0.16 -4.36
CA TRP A 84 -13.01 1.51 -4.89
C TRP A 84 -11.78 2.25 -4.39
N MET A 85 -11.02 2.83 -5.32
CA MET A 85 -9.89 3.69 -4.98
C MET A 85 -10.02 5.04 -5.67
N ALA A 86 -9.67 6.09 -4.93
CA ALA A 86 -9.48 7.43 -5.47
C ALA A 86 -8.12 7.95 -5.00
N ARG A 87 -7.42 8.66 -5.87
CA ARG A 87 -6.19 9.38 -5.56
C ARG A 87 -6.22 10.76 -6.20
N VAL A 88 -5.79 11.75 -5.44
CA VAL A 88 -5.57 13.11 -5.93
C VAL A 88 -4.14 13.51 -5.57
N ASP A 89 -3.44 14.10 -6.53
CA ASP A 89 -2.06 14.55 -6.39
C ASP A 89 -1.90 15.92 -7.06
N GLN A 90 -1.48 16.91 -6.28
CA GLN A 90 -1.39 18.30 -6.71
C GLN A 90 0.07 18.74 -6.74
N ASP A 91 0.53 19.13 -7.93
CA ASP A 91 1.83 19.79 -8.06
C ASP A 91 1.74 21.20 -7.46
N LEU A 92 2.59 21.51 -6.47
CA LEU A 92 2.63 22.81 -5.81
C LEU A 92 3.53 23.76 -6.60
N LYS A 93 3.02 24.25 -7.72
CA LYS A 93 3.76 25.15 -8.64
C LYS A 93 4.28 26.41 -7.95
N PHE A 94 3.59 26.93 -6.94
CA PHE A 94 4.01 28.12 -6.18
C PHE A 94 5.21 27.88 -5.25
N LEU A 95 5.54 26.62 -4.94
CA LEU A 95 6.74 26.23 -4.19
C LEU A 95 7.82 25.62 -5.08
N SER A 96 7.51 25.36 -6.35
CA SER A 96 8.41 24.66 -7.26
C SER A 96 9.31 25.65 -8.01
N THR A 97 10.58 25.31 -8.15
CA THR A 97 11.60 26.01 -8.94
C THR A 97 12.23 25.03 -9.93
N ASP A 98 13.24 25.46 -10.70
CA ASP A 98 13.97 24.57 -11.61
C ASP A 98 14.65 23.41 -10.87
N ASP A 99 15.13 23.67 -9.65
CA ASP A 99 15.82 22.68 -8.81
C ASP A 99 14.87 21.95 -7.84
N LEU A 100 13.70 22.51 -7.53
CA LEU A 100 12.79 22.01 -6.51
C LEU A 100 11.42 21.69 -7.11
N LYS A 101 10.96 20.45 -7.01
CA LYS A 101 9.59 20.07 -7.34
C LYS A 101 8.90 19.51 -6.11
N VAL A 102 7.72 20.02 -5.81
CA VAL A 102 6.93 19.58 -4.67
C VAL A 102 5.53 19.21 -5.13
N SER A 103 5.05 18.05 -4.71
CA SER A 103 3.64 17.68 -4.83
C SER A 103 3.11 17.14 -3.51
N VAL A 104 1.81 17.29 -3.30
CA VAL A 104 1.07 16.73 -2.16
C VAL A 104 -0.17 16.03 -2.65
N GLY A 105 -0.54 14.96 -1.99
CA GLY A 105 -1.69 14.19 -2.40
C GLY A 105 -2.30 13.37 -1.29
N GLY A 106 -3.44 12.78 -1.62
CA GLY A 106 -4.17 11.88 -0.77
C GLY A 106 -4.83 10.79 -1.57
N SER A 107 -5.08 9.66 -0.93
CA SER A 107 -5.81 8.56 -1.54
C SER A 107 -6.74 7.89 -0.54
N TYR A 108 -7.84 7.37 -1.04
CA TYR A 108 -8.82 6.60 -0.29
C TYR A 108 -9.05 5.24 -0.97
N TRP A 109 -9.25 4.21 -0.15
CA TRP A 109 -9.58 2.86 -0.56
C TRP A 109 -10.71 2.33 0.33
N TYR A 110 -11.85 2.04 -0.30
CA TYR A 110 -12.96 1.30 0.28
C TYR A 110 -13.14 -0.06 -0.39
N SER A 111 -13.46 -1.11 0.36
CA SER A 111 -13.85 -2.40 -0.20
C SER A 111 -14.75 -3.20 0.73
N ASP A 112 -15.45 -4.18 0.15
CA ASP A 112 -16.22 -5.17 0.88
C ASP A 112 -15.35 -6.41 1.13
N ILE A 113 -15.49 -7.01 2.31
CA ILE A 113 -14.79 -8.24 2.69
C ILE A 113 -15.82 -9.32 2.94
N GLU A 114 -15.89 -10.31 2.08
CA GLU A 114 -16.70 -11.48 2.31
C GLU A 114 -16.00 -12.40 3.32
N ASN A 115 -16.67 -12.70 4.44
CA ASN A 115 -16.17 -13.66 5.41
C ASN A 115 -16.76 -15.04 5.14
N LYS A 116 -15.93 -15.99 4.70
CA LYS A 116 -16.39 -17.34 4.31
C LYS A 116 -16.70 -18.25 5.49
N LYS A 117 -16.41 -17.84 6.73
CA LYS A 117 -16.75 -18.58 7.96
C LYS A 117 -18.09 -18.17 8.56
N THR A 118 -18.60 -17.00 8.18
CA THR A 118 -19.86 -16.46 8.72
C THR A 118 -20.77 -16.04 7.57
N SER A 119 -22.00 -15.61 7.86
CA SER A 119 -22.90 -15.03 6.87
C SER A 119 -22.80 -13.50 6.78
N ALA A 120 -21.81 -12.90 7.44
CA ALA A 120 -21.68 -11.45 7.56
C ALA A 120 -20.52 -10.91 6.75
N ASP A 121 -20.80 -9.88 5.94
CA ASP A 121 -19.77 -9.15 5.21
C ASP A 121 -19.14 -8.06 6.08
N GLY A 122 -17.83 -7.94 5.90
CA GLY A 122 -16.94 -6.94 6.44
C GLY A 122 -16.62 -5.83 5.44
N THR A 123 -15.75 -4.91 5.88
CA THR A 123 -15.28 -3.81 5.03
C THR A 123 -13.83 -3.45 5.31
N ARG A 124 -13.15 -2.88 4.32
CA ARG A 124 -11.88 -2.18 4.47
C ARG A 124 -12.07 -0.71 4.17
N ASN A 125 -11.50 0.13 5.02
CA ASN A 125 -11.43 1.56 4.84
C ASN A 125 -10.00 2.00 5.11
N THR A 126 -9.31 2.48 4.08
CA THR A 126 -7.92 2.93 4.20
C THR A 126 -7.76 4.29 3.53
N TRP A 127 -7.05 5.20 4.18
CA TRP A 127 -6.65 6.47 3.57
C TRP A 127 -5.17 6.73 3.79
N ALA A 128 -4.57 7.48 2.87
CA ALA A 128 -3.19 7.92 2.95
C ALA A 128 -3.09 9.40 2.54
N LEU A 129 -2.18 10.12 3.17
CA LEU A 129 -1.68 11.42 2.74
C LEU A 129 -0.19 11.26 2.44
N PHE A 130 0.27 11.97 1.41
CA PHE A 130 1.66 11.88 0.98
C PHE A 130 2.16 13.18 0.36
N ASN A 131 3.48 13.31 0.30
CA ASN A 131 4.15 14.33 -0.49
C ASN A 131 5.29 13.72 -1.29
N ARG A 132 5.71 14.42 -2.34
CA ARG A 132 6.97 14.15 -3.05
C ARG A 132 7.74 15.44 -3.15
N ILE A 133 8.96 15.43 -2.64
CA ILE A 133 9.90 16.54 -2.69
C ILE A 133 11.10 16.06 -3.47
N ASN A 134 11.34 16.67 -4.62
CA ASN A 134 12.52 16.42 -5.42
C ASN A 134 13.36 17.71 -5.43
N TYR A 135 14.55 17.65 -4.85
CA TYR A 135 15.51 18.75 -4.85
C TYR A 135 16.79 18.32 -5.55
N LYS A 136 17.00 18.79 -6.78
CA LYS A 136 18.10 18.37 -7.66
C LYS A 136 18.12 16.84 -7.83
N ASN A 137 19.09 16.17 -7.21
CA ASN A 137 19.24 14.72 -7.25
C ASN A 137 18.66 14.02 -6.01
N LEU A 138 18.20 14.77 -5.01
CA LEU A 138 17.57 14.25 -3.81
C LEU A 138 16.07 14.05 -4.04
N ASN A 139 15.56 12.90 -3.63
CA ASN A 139 14.14 12.59 -3.57
C ASN A 139 13.75 12.27 -2.14
N VAL A 140 12.65 12.85 -1.66
CA VAL A 140 12.05 12.56 -0.36
C VAL A 140 10.55 12.35 -0.56
N VAL A 141 10.04 11.22 -0.11
CA VAL A 141 8.61 10.88 -0.09
C VAL A 141 8.23 10.56 1.34
N LEU A 142 7.28 11.32 1.87
CA LEU A 142 6.65 10.98 3.15
C LEU A 142 5.25 10.48 2.87
N THR A 143 4.86 9.42 3.54
CA THR A 143 3.49 8.91 3.50
C THR A 143 3.02 8.57 4.89
N GLY A 144 1.77 8.88 5.20
CA GLY A 144 1.12 8.49 6.44
C GLY A 144 -0.36 8.24 6.21
N GLY A 145 -0.94 7.33 6.97
CA GLY A 145 -2.33 6.98 6.78
C GLY A 145 -2.90 6.09 7.87
N ARG A 146 -4.13 5.63 7.66
CA ARG A 146 -4.82 4.72 8.57
C ARG A 146 -5.45 3.60 7.78
N GLN A 147 -5.29 2.38 8.29
CA GLN A 147 -6.06 1.21 7.86
C GLN A 147 -7.11 0.87 8.92
N SER A 148 -8.31 0.53 8.46
CA SER A 148 -9.37 -0.01 9.28
C SER A 148 -10.11 -1.11 8.53
N ILE A 149 -9.88 -2.34 8.95
CA ILE A 149 -10.58 -3.53 8.50
C ILE A 149 -11.60 -3.92 9.57
N SER A 150 -12.81 -4.25 9.14
CA SER A 150 -13.85 -4.89 9.95
C SER A 150 -14.15 -6.21 9.27
N ASN A 151 -13.58 -7.30 9.75
CA ASN A 151 -13.59 -8.57 9.01
C ASN A 151 -14.74 -9.53 9.39
N LYS A 152 -15.48 -9.20 10.45
CA LYS A 152 -16.61 -9.99 11.00
C LYS A 152 -16.26 -11.43 11.39
N ASP A 153 -14.99 -11.75 11.61
CA ASP A 153 -14.59 -13.06 12.11
C ASP A 153 -14.80 -13.15 13.63
N ALA A 154 -15.38 -14.26 14.10
CA ALA A 154 -15.68 -14.44 15.51
C ALA A 154 -14.44 -14.82 16.33
N LEU A 155 -13.49 -15.54 15.74
CA LEU A 155 -12.28 -16.02 16.43
C LEU A 155 -11.14 -15.02 16.32
N SER A 156 -11.02 -14.35 15.17
CA SER A 156 -9.98 -13.35 14.89
C SER A 156 -10.57 -12.00 14.47
N PRO A 157 -11.35 -11.30 15.32
CA PRO A 157 -11.97 -10.02 14.96
C PRO A 157 -10.95 -8.87 14.79
N ALA A 158 -9.75 -9.01 15.38
CA ALA A 158 -8.74 -7.96 15.42
C ALA A 158 -7.61 -8.11 14.39
N SER A 159 -7.52 -9.25 13.71
CA SER A 159 -6.53 -9.53 12.67
C SER A 159 -7.17 -10.20 11.47
N SER A 160 -6.59 -10.00 10.29
CA SER A 160 -6.98 -10.68 9.07
C SER A 160 -5.77 -11.34 8.44
N THR A 161 -5.99 -12.51 7.89
CA THR A 161 -4.99 -13.30 7.17
C THR A 161 -4.88 -12.73 5.77
N PHE A 162 -3.68 -12.24 5.49
CA PHE A 162 -3.26 -11.77 4.19
C PHE A 162 -2.32 -12.79 3.56
N GLY A 163 -2.13 -12.67 2.26
CA GLY A 163 -1.17 -13.50 1.55
C GLY A 163 -0.68 -12.90 0.27
N SER A 164 0.59 -13.17 0.01
CA SER A 164 1.33 -12.81 -1.21
C SER A 164 2.55 -13.71 -1.33
N PHE A 165 3.08 -13.86 -2.55
CA PHE A 165 4.27 -14.67 -2.84
C PHE A 165 4.21 -16.10 -2.26
N ASP A 166 3.04 -16.74 -2.35
CA ASP A 166 2.76 -18.10 -1.87
C ASP A 166 2.79 -18.27 -0.34
N GLY A 167 2.90 -17.17 0.41
CA GLY A 167 2.88 -17.16 1.87
C GLY A 167 1.63 -16.52 2.45
N GLU A 168 1.19 -17.01 3.61
CA GLU A 168 0.10 -16.45 4.40
C GLU A 168 0.62 -15.89 5.73
N TYR A 169 0.13 -14.72 6.14
CA TYR A 169 0.49 -14.06 7.39
C TYR A 169 -0.66 -13.22 7.91
N ASP A 170 -0.71 -12.99 9.22
CA ASP A 170 -1.77 -12.18 9.82
C ASP A 170 -1.34 -10.74 9.99
N ILE A 171 -2.23 -9.82 9.66
CA ILE A 171 -2.05 -8.39 9.89
C ILE A 171 -3.11 -7.89 10.86
N ALA A 172 -2.76 -6.90 11.68
CA ALA A 172 -3.76 -6.25 12.51
C ALA A 172 -4.71 -5.40 11.67
N ASN A 173 -5.99 -5.48 12.02
CA ASN A 173 -7.06 -4.86 11.24
C ASN A 173 -7.03 -3.33 11.30
N LYS A 174 -6.54 -2.75 12.40
CA LYS A 174 -6.62 -1.30 12.66
C LYS A 174 -5.27 -0.76 13.10
N GLY A 175 -4.85 0.33 12.47
CA GLY A 175 -3.64 1.05 12.85
C GLY A 175 -3.31 2.24 11.95
N TYR A 176 -2.31 2.99 12.36
CA TYR A 176 -1.71 4.06 11.55
C TYR A 176 -0.42 3.57 10.94
N PHE A 177 -0.24 3.75 9.64
CA PHE A 177 1.00 3.42 8.96
C PHE A 177 1.73 4.70 8.53
N TYR A 178 3.04 4.61 8.41
CA TYR A 178 3.88 5.70 7.96
C TYR A 178 5.12 5.19 7.23
N THR A 179 5.65 6.01 6.34
CA THR A 179 6.87 5.73 5.59
C THR A 179 7.61 7.03 5.28
N VAL A 180 8.91 7.02 5.52
CA VAL A 180 9.88 8.01 5.07
C VAL A 180 10.78 7.30 4.06
N ASP A 181 10.69 7.69 2.79
CA ASP A 181 11.56 7.21 1.73
C ASP A 181 12.44 8.36 1.25
N THR A 182 13.75 8.13 1.21
CA THR A 182 14.72 9.10 0.74
C THR A 182 15.76 8.43 -0.13
N SER A 183 16.08 9.05 -1.27
CA SER A 183 17.10 8.57 -2.18
C SER A 183 17.87 9.72 -2.82
N TYR A 184 19.12 9.48 -3.21
CA TYR A 184 19.96 10.49 -3.85
C TYR A 184 20.68 9.93 -5.06
N VAL A 185 20.55 10.56 -6.22
CA VAL A 185 21.23 10.12 -7.44
C VAL A 185 22.63 10.71 -7.53
N PHE A 186 23.65 9.88 -7.33
CA PHE A 186 25.03 10.20 -7.71
C PHE A 186 25.18 9.96 -9.21
N LYS A 187 25.37 11.05 -9.96
CA LYS A 187 25.51 11.00 -11.42
C LYS A 187 26.97 10.81 -11.80
N ASN A 188 27.21 10.05 -12.88
CA ASN A 188 28.54 9.85 -13.48
C ASN A 188 29.59 9.36 -12.47
N VAL A 189 29.22 8.41 -11.61
CA VAL A 189 30.13 7.83 -10.60
C VAL A 189 31.31 7.14 -11.29
N LYS A 190 31.02 6.47 -12.40
CA LYS A 190 32.02 5.91 -13.33
C LYS A 190 31.44 5.90 -14.74
N ASP A 191 32.02 6.68 -15.64
CA ASP A 191 31.49 6.88 -16.99
C ASP A 191 30.02 7.32 -16.94
N SER A 192 29.11 6.57 -17.58
CA SER A 192 27.66 6.81 -17.58
C SER A 192 26.91 6.11 -16.43
N LEU A 193 27.62 5.46 -15.49
CA LEU A 193 27.00 4.79 -14.35
C LEU A 193 26.51 5.82 -13.33
N ASN A 194 25.21 5.75 -13.04
CA ASN A 194 24.59 6.44 -11.92
C ASN A 194 24.35 5.46 -10.77
N VAL A 195 24.48 5.94 -9.54
CA VAL A 195 24.21 5.15 -8.34
C VAL A 195 23.20 5.90 -7.48
N THR A 196 22.16 5.21 -7.03
CA THR A 196 21.06 5.81 -6.26
C THR A 196 20.87 5.05 -4.95
N PRO A 197 21.68 5.32 -3.91
CA PRO A 197 21.41 4.79 -2.59
C PRO A 197 20.09 5.34 -2.06
N TYR A 198 19.46 4.55 -1.19
CA TYR A 198 18.17 4.90 -0.61
C TYR A 198 18.03 4.40 0.84
N VAL A 199 17.12 5.05 1.56
CA VAL A 199 16.71 4.68 2.92
C VAL A 199 15.19 4.73 2.97
N VAL A 200 14.57 3.63 3.40
CA VAL A 200 13.14 3.53 3.66
C VAL A 200 12.94 3.18 5.13
N LEU A 201 12.30 4.08 5.88
CA LEU A 201 11.88 3.84 7.26
C LEU A 201 10.37 3.74 7.29
N SER A 202 9.81 2.66 7.82
CA SER A 202 8.36 2.45 7.80
C SER A 202 7.86 1.79 9.08
N GLY A 203 6.60 2.04 9.42
CA GLY A 203 5.98 1.44 10.60
C GLY A 203 4.47 1.39 10.56
N PHE A 204 3.92 0.60 11.48
CA PHE A 204 2.49 0.40 11.67
C PHE A 204 2.17 0.39 13.17
N ASN A 205 1.60 1.49 13.65
CA ASN A 205 1.10 1.62 15.01
C ASN A 205 -0.27 0.96 15.12
N LYS A 206 -0.34 -0.19 15.77
CA LYS A 206 -1.55 -0.99 15.88
C LYS A 206 -2.48 -0.37 16.92
N LYS A 207 -3.79 -0.51 16.72
CA LYS A 207 -4.81 0.03 17.63
C LYS A 207 -5.48 -1.02 18.52
N GLU A 208 -5.21 -2.28 18.28
CA GLU A 208 -5.71 -3.35 19.14
C GLU A 208 -4.91 -3.40 20.44
N ASN A 209 -5.60 -3.63 21.55
CA ASN A 209 -4.93 -3.75 22.85
C ASN A 209 -4.09 -5.03 22.90
N GLY A 210 -2.85 -4.92 23.41
CA GLY A 210 -1.93 -6.04 23.50
C GLY A 210 -1.20 -6.40 22.21
N PHE A 211 -1.41 -5.63 21.12
CA PHE A 211 -0.63 -5.77 19.89
C PHE A 211 0.55 -4.80 19.90
N ASP A 212 1.77 -5.33 19.79
CA ASP A 212 2.97 -4.50 19.65
C ASP A 212 3.04 -3.85 18.27
N ASP A 213 3.57 -2.64 18.21
CA ASP A 213 3.78 -1.92 16.95
C ASP A 213 4.84 -2.60 16.06
N SER A 214 4.72 -2.42 14.74
CA SER A 214 5.71 -2.96 13.79
C SER A 214 6.51 -1.87 13.13
N GLN A 215 7.78 -2.15 12.84
CA GLN A 215 8.66 -1.30 12.05
C GLN A 215 9.43 -2.13 11.04
N ARG A 216 9.75 -1.54 9.89
CA ARG A 216 10.60 -2.13 8.86
C ARG A 216 11.43 -1.03 8.22
N ASN A 217 12.75 -1.14 8.37
CA ASN A 217 13.72 -0.13 7.95
C ASN A 217 14.73 -0.79 7.00
N ILE A 218 14.97 -0.16 5.85
CA ILE A 218 15.76 -0.71 4.74
C ILE A 218 16.72 0.36 4.23
N VAL A 219 17.95 -0.05 3.94
CA VAL A 219 18.99 0.77 3.30
C VAL A 219 19.54 -0.04 2.13
N GLY A 220 19.74 0.61 0.98
CA GLY A 220 20.26 -0.02 -0.24
C GLY A 220 21.01 0.94 -1.15
#